data_AF-A0A7J5Z1W2-F1
#
_entry.id   AF-A0A7J5Z1W2-F1
#
_cell.length_a   1.000
_cell.length_b   1.000
_cell.length_c   1.000
_cell.angle_alpha   90.00
_cell.angle_beta   90.00
_cell.angle_gamma   90.00
#
_symmetry.space_group_name_H-M   'P 1'
#
loop_
_entity.id
_entity.type
_entity.pdbx_description
1 polymer ?
#
loop_
_entity_poly.entity_id
_entity_poly.type
_entity_poly.pdbx_seq_one_letter_code
_entity_poly.pdbx_strand_id
1 'polypeptide(L)'
;MPEQADTIKYMPPPIAPKGEPKPKSKISASRRLSLKILLLTRASEQLEAEKEAREENKVQYLGENLPPLQLSGLQLEEIQKICKQLHEKIDKVDEDRYDCEAKVIKNNRDIHELNLKVRDLGGKFKKPALRKVRVSADEMLKALFGSKNKGSMDLRANLKSVKKEDIKQEKELNNEVGDWRKNVEAMSDMKGRKKMFDA
;
A
#
# COMPACT_ATOMS: atom_id res chain seq x y z
N MET A 1 70.87 30.36 -20.26
CA MET A 1 71.38 29.81 -18.98
C MET A 1 70.50 30.39 -17.87
N PRO A 2 70.03 29.58 -16.92
CA PRO A 2 68.69 28.98 -16.87
C PRO A 2 67.79 29.64 -15.79
N GLU A 3 66.47 29.66 -16.00
CA GLU A 3 65.50 28.80 -15.30
C GLU A 3 65.25 29.19 -13.83
N GLN A 4 64.03 29.63 -13.54
CA GLN A 4 63.25 29.14 -12.40
C GLN A 4 61.80 29.58 -12.60
N ALA A 5 61.04 28.70 -13.27
CA ALA A 5 59.60 28.74 -13.22
C ALA A 5 59.18 28.35 -11.80
N ASP A 6 58.49 29.25 -11.10
CA ASP A 6 57.87 28.95 -9.81
C ASP A 6 56.86 27.82 -10.02
N THR A 7 57.32 26.60 -9.73
CA THR A 7 56.50 25.40 -9.75
C THR A 7 55.60 25.47 -8.54
N ILE A 8 54.38 25.97 -8.73
CA ILE A 8 53.31 25.89 -7.73
C ILE A 8 53.12 24.40 -7.43
N LYS A 9 53.65 23.94 -6.29
CA LYS A 9 53.43 22.58 -5.80
C LYS A 9 51.94 22.42 -5.50
N TYR A 10 51.22 21.80 -6.43
CA TYR A 10 49.84 21.36 -6.19
C TYR A 10 49.86 20.36 -5.04
N MET A 11 49.40 20.78 -3.86
CA MET A 11 49.24 19.91 -2.71
C MET A 11 47.81 19.37 -2.74
N PRO A 12 47.59 18.05 -2.95
CA PRO A 12 46.25 17.51 -3.00
C PRO A 12 45.55 17.74 -1.64
N PRO A 13 44.26 18.07 -1.64
CA PRO A 13 43.52 18.32 -0.41
C PRO A 13 43.56 17.06 0.48
N PRO A 14 43.66 17.22 1.81
CA PRO A 14 43.68 16.09 2.74
C PRO A 14 42.44 15.24 2.54
N ILE A 15 42.64 13.95 2.28
CA ILE A 15 41.57 12.96 2.16
C ILE A 15 40.82 12.97 3.51
N ALA A 16 39.54 13.35 3.48
CA ALA A 16 38.69 13.31 4.66
C ALA A 16 38.77 11.91 5.29
N PRO A 17 38.87 11.81 6.63
CA PRO A 17 38.94 10.52 7.29
C PRO A 17 37.73 9.69 6.84
N LYS A 18 38.00 8.48 6.32
CA LYS A 18 36.97 7.50 6.00
C LYS A 18 36.16 7.30 7.28
N GLY A 19 34.95 7.87 7.32
CA GLY A 19 34.06 7.75 8.46
C GLY A 19 33.94 6.28 8.84
N GLU A 20 34.12 5.99 10.12
CA GLU A 20 34.04 4.63 10.64
C GLU A 20 32.75 3.96 10.14
N PRO A 21 32.82 2.71 9.64
CA PRO A 21 31.64 2.03 9.14
C PRO A 21 30.64 1.89 10.29
N LYS A 22 29.52 2.60 10.19
CA LYS A 22 28.41 2.48 11.15
C LYS A 22 28.10 1.00 11.37
N PRO A 23 27.94 0.55 12.62
CA PRO A 23 27.68 -0.85 12.91
C PRO A 23 26.43 -1.30 12.14
N LYS A 24 26.59 -2.36 11.35
CA LYS A 24 25.48 -2.94 10.57
C LYS A 24 24.37 -3.32 11.55
N SER A 25 23.16 -2.82 11.32
CA SER A 25 22.02 -3.12 12.19
C SER A 25 21.81 -4.63 12.29
N LYS A 26 21.70 -5.17 13.51
CA LYS A 26 21.54 -6.62 13.79
C LYS A 26 20.37 -7.26 13.01
N ILE A 27 19.36 -6.46 12.64
CA ILE A 27 18.20 -6.89 11.86
C ILE A 27 18.29 -6.27 10.46
N SER A 28 18.04 -7.05 9.43
CA SER A 28 18.00 -6.54 8.04
C SER A 28 16.80 -5.62 7.82
N ALA A 29 16.92 -4.67 6.88
CA ALA A 29 15.79 -3.81 6.50
C ALA A 29 14.58 -4.63 5.98
N SER A 30 14.85 -5.71 5.25
CA SER A 30 13.84 -6.67 4.78
C SER A 30 13.06 -7.28 5.94
N ARG A 31 13.74 -7.73 7.01
CA ARG A 31 13.06 -8.29 8.19
C ARG A 31 12.19 -7.24 8.91
N ARG A 32 12.68 -6.00 9.05
CA ARG A 32 11.86 -4.91 9.63
C ARG A 32 10.61 -4.63 8.79
N LEU A 33 10.73 -4.63 7.47
CA LEU A 33 9.59 -4.42 6.57
C LEU A 33 8.59 -5.57 6.68
N SER A 34 9.05 -6.82 6.66
CA SER A 34 8.21 -8.00 6.84
C SER A 34 7.42 -7.94 8.16
N LEU A 35 8.07 -7.55 9.26
CA LEU A 35 7.38 -7.39 10.55
C LEU A 35 6.36 -6.25 10.54
N LYS A 36 6.65 -5.12 9.89
CA LYS A 36 5.68 -4.02 9.72
C LYS A 36 4.46 -4.46 8.92
N ILE A 37 4.66 -5.22 7.84
CA ILE A 37 3.57 -5.77 7.04
C ILE A 37 2.70 -6.67 7.92
N LEU A 38 3.31 -7.63 8.64
CA LEU A 38 2.56 -8.52 9.53
C LEU A 38 1.77 -7.76 10.62
N LEU A 39 2.38 -6.72 11.19
CA LEU A 39 1.71 -5.90 12.20
C LEU A 39 0.50 -5.16 11.60
N LEU A 40 0.66 -4.56 10.42
CA LEU A 40 -0.44 -3.86 9.74
C LEU A 40 -1.53 -4.82 9.27
N THR A 41 -1.18 -6.00 8.76
CA THR A 41 -2.14 -7.04 8.39
C THR A 41 -3.00 -7.42 9.59
N ARG A 42 -2.37 -7.73 10.73
CA ARG A 42 -3.09 -8.07 11.97
C ARG A 42 -3.94 -6.91 12.48
N ALA A 43 -3.43 -5.68 12.44
CA ALA A 43 -4.19 -4.50 12.88
C ALA A 43 -5.43 -4.27 12.01
N SER A 44 -5.32 -4.49 10.70
CA SER A 44 -6.47 -4.42 9.78
C SER A 44 -7.49 -5.51 10.07
N GLU A 45 -7.06 -6.75 10.30
CA GLU A 45 -7.95 -7.86 10.67
C GLU A 45 -8.71 -7.56 11.98
N GLN A 46 -8.00 -7.05 12.99
CA GLN A 46 -8.60 -6.65 14.27
C GLN A 46 -9.60 -5.50 14.12
N LEU A 47 -9.30 -4.52 13.25
CA LEU A 47 -10.19 -3.41 12.99
C LEU A 47 -11.48 -3.86 12.32
N GLU A 48 -11.42 -4.80 11.38
CA GLU A 48 -12.62 -5.37 10.74
C GLU A 48 -13.45 -6.19 11.74
N ALA A 49 -12.81 -7.03 12.55
CA ALA A 49 -13.49 -7.77 13.60
C ALA A 49 -14.19 -6.85 14.62
N GLU A 50 -13.56 -5.74 15.00
CA GLU A 50 -14.18 -4.75 15.89
C GLU A 50 -15.39 -4.06 15.23
N LYS A 51 -15.33 -3.77 13.93
CA LYS A 51 -16.47 -3.20 13.20
C LYS A 51 -17.65 -4.16 13.14
N GLU A 52 -17.40 -5.44 12.86
CA GLU A 52 -18.42 -6.47 12.83
C GLU A 52 -19.09 -6.62 14.20
N ALA A 53 -18.30 -6.78 15.26
CA ALA A 53 -18.80 -6.83 16.63
C ALA A 53 -19.60 -5.58 17.01
N ARG A 54 -19.20 -4.39 16.53
CA ARG A 54 -19.94 -3.14 16.77
C ARG A 54 -21.31 -3.14 16.08
N GLU A 55 -21.41 -3.65 14.86
CA GLU A 55 -22.70 -3.75 14.16
C GLU A 55 -23.60 -4.82 14.80
N GLU A 56 -23.04 -5.97 15.20
CA GLU A 56 -23.77 -6.99 15.95
C GLU A 56 -24.35 -6.44 17.25
N ASN A 57 -23.52 -5.74 18.06
CA ASN A 57 -23.97 -5.09 19.29
C ASN A 57 -25.07 -4.05 19.03
N LYS A 58 -24.98 -3.30 17.92
CA LYS A 58 -26.01 -2.34 17.53
C LYS A 58 -27.32 -3.04 17.16
N VAL A 59 -27.27 -4.13 16.40
CA VAL A 59 -28.45 -4.93 16.06
C VAL A 59 -29.08 -5.52 17.31
N GLN A 60 -28.27 -6.08 18.21
CA GLN A 60 -28.74 -6.61 19.49
C GLN A 60 -29.42 -5.52 20.33
N TYR A 61 -28.74 -4.37 20.51
CA TYR A 61 -29.28 -3.24 21.28
C TYR A 61 -30.61 -2.75 20.70
N LEU A 62 -30.72 -2.60 19.37
CA LEU A 62 -31.96 -2.17 18.73
C LEU A 62 -33.06 -3.23 18.84
N GLY A 63 -32.71 -4.53 18.78
CA GLY A 63 -33.67 -5.62 18.96
C GLY A 63 -34.27 -5.66 20.37
N GLU A 64 -33.46 -5.36 21.40
CA GLU A 64 -33.91 -5.30 22.79
C GLU A 64 -34.74 -4.04 23.07
N ASN A 65 -34.35 -2.88 22.54
CA ASN A 65 -34.98 -1.59 22.85
C ASN A 65 -36.17 -1.24 21.94
N LEU A 66 -36.19 -1.78 20.71
CA LEU A 66 -37.21 -1.51 19.71
C LEU A 66 -37.68 -2.81 19.03
N PRO A 67 -38.35 -3.71 19.78
CA PRO A 67 -38.88 -4.93 19.21
C PRO A 67 -39.93 -4.64 18.12
N PRO A 68 -40.10 -5.53 17.12
CA PRO A 68 -41.09 -5.34 16.07
C PRO A 68 -42.50 -5.16 16.63
N LEU A 69 -43.21 -4.13 16.16
CA LEU A 69 -44.57 -3.83 16.59
C LEU A 69 -45.53 -4.92 16.13
N GLN A 70 -46.19 -5.58 17.07
CA GLN A 70 -47.27 -6.53 16.82
C GLN A 70 -48.61 -5.83 17.03
N LEU A 71 -49.25 -5.43 15.94
CA LEU A 71 -50.54 -4.72 15.96
C LEU A 71 -51.72 -5.64 15.58
N SER A 72 -51.44 -6.85 15.12
CA SER A 72 -52.46 -7.81 14.70
C SER A 72 -53.23 -8.35 15.91
N GLY A 73 -54.57 -8.34 15.81
CA GLY A 73 -55.45 -8.89 16.85
C GLY A 73 -55.70 -7.98 18.06
N LEU A 74 -55.17 -6.75 18.05
CA LEU A 74 -55.42 -5.76 19.09
C LEU A 74 -56.73 -5.01 18.86
N GLN A 75 -57.40 -4.62 19.94
CA GLN A 75 -58.57 -3.76 19.90
C GLN A 75 -58.17 -2.28 19.70
N LEU A 76 -59.11 -1.46 19.24
CA LEU A 76 -58.87 -0.04 18.92
C LEU A 76 -58.29 0.74 20.11
N GLU A 77 -58.77 0.48 21.33
CA GLU A 77 -58.30 1.16 22.54
C GLU A 77 -56.83 0.83 22.87
N GLU A 78 -56.41 -0.42 22.66
CA GLU A 78 -55.04 -0.88 22.87
C GLU A 78 -54.10 -0.24 21.85
N ILE A 79 -54.53 -0.14 20.59
CA ILE A 79 -53.77 0.55 19.54
C ILE A 79 -53.62 2.03 19.88
N GLN A 80 -54.69 2.71 20.31
CA GLN A 80 -54.61 4.12 20.73
C GLN A 80 -53.66 4.33 21.91
N LYS A 81 -53.64 3.41 22.88
CA LYS A 81 -52.71 3.45 24.01
C LYS A 81 -51.26 3.31 23.55
N ILE A 82 -50.97 2.37 22.65
CA ILE A 82 -49.64 2.17 22.08
C ILE A 82 -49.18 3.43 21.32
N CYS A 83 -50.05 4.04 20.50
CA CYS A 83 -49.73 5.27 19.78
C CYS A 83 -49.33 6.42 20.73
N LYS A 84 -50.07 6.60 21.84
CA LYS A 84 -49.74 7.62 22.85
C LYS A 84 -48.40 7.35 23.53
N GLN A 85 -48.14 6.08 23.89
CA GLN A 85 -46.88 5.68 24.51
C GLN A 85 -45.68 5.86 23.57
N LEU A 86 -45.83 5.52 22.28
CA LEU A 86 -44.79 5.74 21.28
C LEU A 86 -44.51 7.23 21.09
N HIS A 87 -45.55 8.06 21.06
CA HIS A 87 -45.38 9.50 20.92
C HIS A 87 -44.56 10.10 22.09
N GLU A 88 -44.90 9.75 23.33
CA GLU A 88 -44.13 10.21 24.50
C GLU A 88 -42.68 9.70 24.50
N LYS A 89 -42.46 8.45 24.03
CA LYS A 89 -41.11 7.90 23.89
C LYS A 89 -40.30 8.62 22.83
N ILE A 90 -40.92 9.02 21.71
CA ILE A 90 -40.23 9.76 20.64
C ILE A 90 -39.67 11.07 21.19
N ASP A 91 -40.46 11.81 21.97
CA ASP A 91 -40.03 13.10 22.53
C ASP A 91 -38.80 12.92 23.43
N LYS A 92 -38.83 11.93 24.32
CA LYS A 92 -37.70 11.61 25.22
C LYS A 92 -36.44 11.17 24.45
N VAL A 93 -36.61 10.29 23.46
CA VAL A 93 -35.48 9.79 22.66
C VAL A 93 -34.88 10.90 21.79
N ASP A 94 -35.68 11.84 21.29
CA ASP A 94 -35.16 12.96 20.51
C ASP A 94 -34.39 13.96 21.40
N GLU A 95 -34.83 14.18 22.64
CA GLU A 95 -34.06 14.92 23.65
C GLU A 95 -32.71 14.25 23.93
N ASP A 96 -32.70 12.94 24.21
CA ASP A 96 -31.47 12.18 24.42
C ASP A 96 -30.54 12.22 23.20
N ARG A 97 -31.11 12.13 21.99
CA ARG A 97 -30.38 12.24 20.72
C ARG A 97 -29.73 13.61 20.59
N TYR A 98 -30.47 14.68 20.90
CA TYR A 98 -29.96 16.06 20.86
C TYR A 98 -28.79 16.25 21.81
N ASP A 99 -28.90 15.78 23.05
CA ASP A 99 -27.83 15.85 24.05
C ASP A 99 -26.58 15.07 23.63
N CYS A 100 -26.77 13.89 23.03
CA CYS A 100 -25.67 13.09 22.49
C CYS A 100 -24.98 13.80 21.31
N GLU A 101 -25.76 14.40 20.40
CA GLU A 101 -25.25 15.17 19.27
C GLU A 101 -24.45 16.39 19.75
N ALA A 102 -24.95 17.11 20.74
CA ALA A 102 -24.25 18.25 21.33
C ALA A 102 -22.89 17.85 21.94
N LYS A 103 -22.82 16.70 22.63
CA LYS A 103 -21.56 16.14 23.15
C LYS A 103 -20.59 15.77 22.02
N VAL A 104 -21.07 15.16 20.95
CA VAL A 104 -20.25 14.82 19.77
C VAL A 104 -19.71 16.07 19.09
N ILE A 105 -20.54 17.11 18.92
CA ILE A 105 -20.12 18.40 18.36
C ILE A 105 -19.02 19.03 19.21
N LYS A 106 -19.17 19.03 20.54
CA LYS A 106 -18.14 19.54 21.46
C LYS A 106 -16.83 18.78 21.30
N ASN A 107 -16.88 17.44 21.34
CA ASN A 107 -15.69 16.61 21.18
C ASN A 107 -15.01 16.84 19.82
N ASN A 108 -15.78 17.00 18.74
CA ASN A 108 -15.24 17.29 17.41
C ASN A 108 -14.56 18.66 17.35
N ARG A 109 -15.11 19.68 18.01
CA ARG A 109 -14.48 21.00 18.14
C ARG A 109 -13.17 20.89 18.90
N ASP A 110 -13.17 20.22 20.05
CA ASP A 110 -11.97 20.03 20.86
C ASP A 110 -10.88 19.26 20.08
N ILE A 111 -11.24 18.17 19.38
CA ILE A 111 -10.33 17.42 18.51
C ILE A 111 -9.78 18.32 17.40
N HIS A 112 -10.62 19.16 16.78
CA HIS A 112 -10.17 20.08 15.74
C HIS A 112 -9.14 21.09 16.29
N GLU A 113 -9.44 21.71 17.42
CA GLU A 113 -8.51 22.64 18.08
C GLU A 113 -7.19 21.97 18.48
N LEU A 114 -7.26 20.75 19.04
CA LEU A 114 -6.08 19.98 19.39
C LEU A 114 -5.25 19.62 18.14
N ASN A 115 -5.89 19.23 17.04
CA ASN A 115 -5.20 18.96 15.77
C ASN A 115 -4.50 20.22 15.21
N LEU A 116 -5.13 21.39 15.33
CA LEU A 116 -4.50 22.67 14.97
C LEU A 116 -3.27 22.93 15.84
N LYS A 117 -3.40 22.80 17.17
CA LYS A 117 -2.29 22.98 18.12
C LYS A 117 -1.14 22.00 17.84
N VAL A 118 -1.44 20.72 17.62
CA VAL A 118 -0.43 19.69 17.29
C VAL A 118 0.32 20.07 16.01
N ARG A 119 -0.39 20.54 14.98
CA ARG A 119 0.23 20.98 13.74
C ARG A 119 1.13 22.20 13.93
N ASP A 120 0.71 23.16 14.75
CA ASP A 120 1.45 24.38 15.01
C ASP A 120 2.70 24.10 15.89
N LEU A 121 2.58 23.20 16.87
CA LEU A 121 3.68 22.69 17.70
C LEU A 121 4.67 21.81 16.93
N GLY A 122 4.18 21.04 15.94
CA GLY A 122 5.00 20.20 15.06
C GLY A 122 5.98 20.97 14.16
N GLY A 123 6.01 22.30 14.28
CA GLY A 123 6.93 23.17 13.56
C GLY A 123 6.42 23.51 12.17
N LYS A 124 6.29 24.81 11.90
CA LYS A 124 6.27 25.39 10.55
C LYS A 124 7.38 24.72 9.72
N PHE A 125 7.08 24.23 8.51
CA PHE A 125 7.97 23.58 7.51
C PHE A 125 7.93 22.04 7.37
N LYS A 126 6.76 21.50 7.02
CA LYS A 126 6.51 21.11 5.62
C LYS A 126 5.08 21.49 5.26
N LYS A 127 4.86 22.73 4.79
CA LYS A 127 3.66 22.99 3.97
C LYS A 127 3.74 21.96 2.84
N PRO A 128 2.83 20.98 2.72
CA PRO A 128 2.80 20.14 1.52
C PRO A 128 2.75 21.14 0.38
N ALA A 129 3.75 21.13 -0.51
CA ALA A 129 3.74 22.05 -1.64
C ALA A 129 2.35 21.93 -2.28
N LEU A 130 1.61 23.03 -2.40
CA LEU A 130 0.30 23.05 -3.02
C LEU A 130 0.51 22.69 -4.49
N ARG A 131 0.59 21.39 -4.78
CA ARG A 131 0.64 20.87 -6.13
C ARG A 131 -0.79 20.95 -6.64
N LYS A 132 -0.96 21.44 -7.86
CA LYS A 132 -2.24 21.35 -8.57
C LYS A 132 -2.51 19.86 -8.84
N VAL A 133 -3.12 19.18 -7.88
CA VAL A 133 -3.56 17.79 -8.02
C VAL A 133 -4.77 17.84 -8.95
N ARG A 134 -4.56 17.43 -10.20
CA ARG A 134 -5.66 17.14 -11.11
C ARG A 134 -6.25 15.80 -10.69
N VAL A 135 -7.55 15.59 -10.92
CA VAL A 135 -8.22 14.30 -10.72
C VAL A 135 -7.33 13.20 -11.29
N SER A 136 -7.07 12.16 -10.49
CA SER A 136 -6.17 11.09 -10.92
C SER A 136 -6.72 10.41 -12.17
N ALA A 137 -5.85 9.89 -13.03
CA ALA A 137 -6.30 9.15 -14.21
C ALA A 137 -7.25 8.01 -13.82
N ASP A 138 -7.00 7.34 -12.68
CA ASP A 138 -7.85 6.29 -12.13
C ASP A 138 -9.23 6.78 -11.69
N GLU A 139 -9.33 7.92 -11.00
CA GLU A 139 -10.64 8.51 -10.65
C GLU A 139 -11.42 8.92 -11.89
N MET A 140 -10.74 9.54 -12.86
CA MET A 140 -11.37 9.96 -14.10
C MET A 140 -11.83 8.75 -14.93
N LEU A 141 -11.02 7.70 -15.04
CA LEU A 141 -11.37 6.47 -15.76
C LEU A 141 -12.47 5.68 -15.05
N LYS A 142 -12.46 5.62 -13.71
CA LYS A 142 -13.54 5.00 -12.93
C LYS A 142 -14.86 5.76 -13.08
N ALA A 143 -14.81 7.09 -13.12
CA ALA A 143 -16.00 7.93 -13.33
C ALA A 143 -16.54 7.83 -14.77
N LEU A 144 -15.68 7.73 -15.78
CA LEU A 144 -16.07 7.68 -17.20
C LEU A 144 -16.46 6.27 -17.70
N PHE A 145 -15.80 5.22 -17.20
CA PHE A 145 -15.92 3.86 -17.73
C PHE A 145 -16.38 2.82 -16.69
N GLY A 146 -16.66 3.25 -15.46
CA GLY A 146 -17.22 2.39 -14.40
C GLY A 146 -16.36 1.14 -14.14
N SER A 147 -17.00 -0.01 -13.96
CA SER A 147 -16.34 -1.28 -13.60
C SER A 147 -15.58 -1.95 -14.74
N LYS A 148 -15.59 -1.39 -15.97
CA LYS A 148 -15.05 -2.06 -17.16
C LYS A 148 -13.52 -2.04 -17.22
N ASN A 149 -12.88 -1.04 -16.58
CA ASN A 149 -11.42 -0.95 -16.45
C ASN A 149 -10.98 -1.24 -15.00
N LYS A 150 -10.99 -2.52 -14.61
CA LYS A 150 -10.35 -3.03 -13.37
C LYS A 150 -8.85 -3.31 -13.56
N GLY A 151 -8.18 -2.55 -14.41
CA GLY A 151 -6.71 -2.56 -14.44
C GLY A 151 -6.23 -1.69 -13.30
N SER A 152 -5.77 -2.28 -12.20
CA SER A 152 -5.04 -1.49 -11.20
C SER A 152 -3.85 -0.84 -11.92
N MET A 153 -3.76 0.49 -11.93
CA MET A 153 -2.54 1.21 -12.36
C MET A 153 -1.40 1.05 -11.35
N ASP A 154 -1.45 0.02 -10.48
CA ASP A 154 -0.30 -0.45 -9.74
C ASP A 154 0.86 -0.67 -10.70
N LEU A 155 2.03 -0.15 -10.33
CA LEU A 155 3.30 -0.40 -11.02
C LEU A 155 3.55 -1.90 -11.25
N ARG A 156 2.93 -2.74 -10.41
CA ARG A 156 3.01 -4.20 -10.46
C ARG A 156 2.19 -4.85 -11.59
N ALA A 157 1.09 -4.24 -12.02
CA ALA A 157 0.20 -4.81 -13.04
C ALA A 157 0.78 -4.70 -14.47
N ASN A 158 1.69 -3.74 -14.70
CA ASN A 158 2.31 -3.50 -16.01
C ASN A 158 3.67 -4.20 -16.19
N LEU A 159 4.16 -4.91 -15.17
CA LEU A 159 5.38 -5.70 -15.26
C LEU A 159 5.03 -7.10 -15.78
N LYS A 160 5.62 -7.51 -16.90
CA LYS A 160 5.53 -8.89 -17.39
C LYS A 160 6.04 -9.83 -16.29
N SER A 161 5.19 -10.72 -15.79
CA SER A 161 5.61 -11.79 -14.89
C SER A 161 6.45 -12.78 -15.68
N VAL A 162 7.71 -12.95 -15.30
CA VAL A 162 8.55 -14.02 -15.83
C VAL A 162 8.07 -15.32 -15.23
N LYS A 163 7.16 -16.02 -15.92
CA LYS A 163 6.92 -17.43 -15.64
C LYS A 163 8.15 -18.19 -16.13
N LYS A 164 8.78 -18.98 -15.26
CA LYS A 164 9.97 -19.77 -15.62
C LYS A 164 9.71 -20.77 -16.75
N GLU A 165 8.44 -21.10 -16.99
CA GLU A 165 7.95 -21.92 -18.09
C GLU A 165 8.14 -21.23 -19.47
N ASP A 166 7.88 -19.91 -19.55
CA ASP A 166 7.96 -19.16 -20.82
C ASP A 166 9.41 -18.99 -21.29
N ILE A 167 10.38 -18.84 -20.37
CA ILE A 167 11.81 -18.82 -20.71
C ILE A 167 12.28 -20.16 -21.27
N LYS A 168 11.69 -21.27 -20.80
CA LYS A 168 12.06 -22.60 -21.29
C LYS A 168 11.51 -22.83 -22.69
N GLN A 169 10.25 -22.45 -22.93
CA GLN A 169 9.65 -22.51 -24.27
C GLN A 169 10.32 -21.56 -25.26
N GLU A 170 10.69 -20.34 -24.85
CA GLU A 170 11.38 -19.38 -25.72
C GLU A 170 12.84 -19.81 -26.04
N LYS A 171 13.49 -20.55 -25.13
CA LYS A 171 14.79 -21.20 -25.39
C LYS A 171 14.66 -22.45 -26.28
N GLU A 172 13.61 -23.25 -26.13
CA GLU A 172 13.33 -24.39 -27.00
C GLU A 172 13.00 -23.92 -28.43
N LEU A 173 12.16 -22.89 -28.60
CA LEU A 173 11.84 -22.30 -29.90
C LEU A 173 13.05 -21.59 -30.55
N ASN A 174 13.92 -20.93 -29.78
CA ASN A 174 15.14 -20.32 -30.34
C ASN A 174 16.20 -21.36 -30.73
N ASN A 175 16.24 -22.53 -30.10
CA ASN A 175 17.19 -23.59 -30.46
C ASN A 175 16.82 -24.30 -31.78
N GLU A 176 15.54 -24.26 -32.19
CA GLU A 176 15.08 -24.84 -33.46
C GLU A 176 15.29 -23.90 -34.66
N VAL A 177 15.58 -22.62 -34.43
CA VAL A 177 15.84 -21.63 -35.50
C VAL A 177 17.34 -21.36 -35.60
N GLY A 178 18.02 -22.12 -36.46
CA GLY A 178 19.26 -21.69 -37.10
C GLY A 178 20.52 -22.49 -36.75
N ASP A 179 20.58 -23.75 -37.19
CA ASP A 179 21.86 -24.44 -37.38
C ASP A 179 22.65 -23.73 -38.50
N TRP A 180 23.68 -22.96 -38.13
CA TRP A 180 24.54 -22.23 -39.06
C TRP A 180 25.95 -22.81 -39.19
N ARG A 181 26.18 -24.06 -38.77
CA ARG A 181 27.44 -24.75 -39.09
C ARG A 181 27.22 -25.83 -40.13
N LYS A 182 27.04 -25.37 -41.38
CA LYS A 182 27.43 -26.17 -42.54
C LYS A 182 28.91 -26.54 -42.39
N ASN A 183 29.13 -27.84 -42.23
CA ASN A 183 30.38 -28.54 -42.39
C ASN A 183 31.21 -27.95 -43.55
N VAL A 184 32.33 -27.30 -43.24
CA VAL A 184 33.39 -27.01 -44.21
C VAL A 184 34.68 -27.56 -43.63
N GLU A 185 35.02 -28.74 -44.14
CA GLU A 185 36.27 -29.45 -44.01
C GLU A 185 37.39 -28.61 -44.64
N ALA A 186 37.98 -27.70 -43.86
CA ALA A 186 39.20 -27.02 -44.24
C ALA A 186 40.39 -27.81 -43.72
N MET A 187 40.84 -28.75 -44.55
CA MET A 187 42.21 -29.27 -44.58
C MET A 187 43.19 -28.10 -44.42
N SER A 188 43.68 -27.88 -43.20
CA SER A 188 44.75 -26.92 -42.90
C SER A 188 45.61 -27.50 -41.79
N ASP A 189 46.89 -27.66 -42.10
CA ASP A 189 47.97 -28.16 -41.24
C ASP A 189 48.04 -29.66 -40.91
N MET A 190 48.04 -30.48 -41.97
CA MET A 190 48.96 -31.63 -41.99
C MET A 190 50.42 -31.14 -42.09
N LYS A 191 51.00 -30.74 -40.96
CA LYS A 191 52.45 -30.51 -40.84
C LYS A 191 53.02 -31.21 -39.60
N GLY A 192 52.90 -32.53 -39.60
CA GLY A 192 53.54 -33.41 -38.63
C GLY A 192 53.67 -34.81 -39.20
N ARG A 193 54.89 -35.33 -39.31
CA ARG A 193 55.16 -36.71 -39.73
C ARG A 193 54.45 -37.65 -38.76
N LYS A 194 53.38 -38.30 -39.23
CA LYS A 194 52.65 -39.33 -38.48
C LYS A 194 53.59 -40.53 -38.30
N LYS A 195 54.24 -40.60 -37.14
CA LYS A 195 55.00 -41.79 -36.71
C LYS A 195 53.98 -42.87 -36.39
N MET A 196 53.77 -43.78 -37.33
CA MET A 196 53.16 -45.08 -37.03
C MET A 196 54.27 -45.94 -36.42
N PHE A 197 54.10 -46.35 -35.17
CA PHE A 197 54.79 -47.52 -34.64
C PHE A 197 53.67 -48.53 -34.38
N ASP A 198 53.61 -49.58 -35.19
CA ASP A 198 52.79 -50.74 -34.92
C ASP A 198 53.53 -51.63 -33.91
N ALA A 199 52.91 -51.85 -32.75
CA ALA A 199 53.15 -52.95 -31.83
C ALA A 199 51.85 -53.22 -31.07
#